data_AF-A0A106BNA6-F1
#
_entry.id   AF-A0A106BNA6-F1
#
_cell.length_a   1.000
_cell.length_b   1.000
_cell.length_c   1.000
_cell.angle_alpha   90.00
_cell.angle_beta   90.00
_cell.angle_gamma   90.00
#
_symmetry.space_group_name_H-M   'P 1'
#
loop_
_entity.id
_entity.type
_entity.pdbx_description
1 polymer ?
#
loop_
_entity_poly.entity_id
_entity_poly.type
_entity_poly.pdbx_seq_one_letter_code
_entity_poly.pdbx_strand_id
1 'polypeptide(L)'
;MSLQCWKCGASLAGMLLPLSRRETCPSCHADLHACKMCRHFDAHRAGQCREMAAERVADKVRANDCGWFVPRPEAYKGGGAAMAQASRGALDALFSSQSGANQAGGSETAKPAPPTLLDDLFKK
;
A
#
# COMPACT_ATOMS: atom_id res chain seq x y z
N MET A 1 16.26 19.23 -3.23
CA MET A 1 15.42 18.02 -3.33
C MET A 1 14.52 17.94 -2.09
N SER A 2 13.21 17.79 -2.24
CA SER A 2 12.28 17.52 -1.13
C SER A 2 12.05 16.01 -0.96
N LEU A 3 11.93 15.56 0.28
CA LEU A 3 11.53 14.18 0.57
C LEU A 3 10.02 14.00 0.32
N GLN A 4 9.63 12.78 -0.01
CA GLN A 4 8.23 12.38 -0.19
C GLN A 4 7.90 11.20 0.72
N CYS A 5 6.69 11.15 1.27
CA CYS A 5 6.26 10.01 2.07
C CYS A 5 6.26 8.73 1.23
N TRP A 6 6.94 7.69 1.71
CA TRP A 6 7.00 6.39 1.05
C TRP A 6 5.62 5.75 0.82
N LYS A 7 4.61 6.08 1.64
CA LYS A 7 3.27 5.50 1.58
C LYS A 7 2.31 6.29 0.68
N CYS A 8 2.18 7.59 0.90
CA CYS A 8 1.17 8.41 0.21
C CYS A 8 1.73 9.40 -0.82
N GLY A 9 3.06 9.57 -0.90
CA GLY A 9 3.70 10.52 -1.82
C GLY A 9 3.57 11.98 -1.41
N ALA A 10 2.97 12.29 -0.26
CA ALA A 10 2.90 13.66 0.24
C ALA A 10 4.31 14.27 0.39
N SER A 11 4.45 15.53 0.00
CA SER A 11 5.69 16.29 0.20
C SER A 11 5.99 16.42 1.69
N LEU A 12 7.24 16.17 2.04
CA LEU A 12 7.79 16.35 3.38
C LEU A 12 8.66 17.61 3.45
N ALA A 13 8.50 18.52 2.49
CA ALA A 13 9.14 19.84 2.52
C ALA A 13 8.68 20.59 3.78
N GLY A 14 9.62 20.99 4.63
CA GLY A 14 9.34 21.67 5.90
C GLY A 14 9.59 20.82 7.15
N MET A 15 9.85 19.52 7.02
CA MET A 15 10.34 18.72 8.15
C MET A 15 11.81 19.00 8.44
N LEU A 16 12.16 18.98 9.72
CA LEU A 16 13.54 19.10 10.16
C LEU A 16 14.30 17.80 9.86
N LEU A 17 15.49 17.97 9.28
CA LEU A 17 16.44 16.87 9.08
C LEU A 17 17.54 16.95 10.14
N PRO A 18 18.02 15.80 10.67
CA PRO A 18 17.59 14.43 10.35
C PRO A 18 16.18 14.11 10.88
N LEU A 19 15.45 13.25 10.17
CA LEU A 19 14.13 12.79 10.61
C LEU A 19 14.24 12.10 11.97
N SER A 20 13.39 12.49 12.91
CA SER A 20 13.27 11.81 14.19
C SER A 20 12.81 10.36 13.99
N ARG A 21 13.19 9.45 14.89
CA ARG A 21 12.74 8.06 14.86
C ARG A 21 11.22 7.91 14.98
N ARG A 22 10.56 8.90 15.58
CA ARG A 22 9.11 8.95 15.79
C ARG A 22 8.40 9.89 14.80
N GLU A 23 9.12 10.38 13.80
CA GLU A 23 8.52 11.28 12.82
C GLU A 23 7.48 10.54 11.98
N THR A 24 6.30 11.15 11.84
CA THR A 24 5.19 10.57 11.09
C THR A 24 4.78 11.50 9.95
N CYS A 25 4.25 10.92 8.87
CA CYS A 25 3.74 11.72 7.77
C CYS A 25 2.52 12.53 8.22
N PRO A 26 2.47 13.86 7.97
CA PRO A 26 1.32 14.68 8.37
C PRO A 26 0.04 14.34 7.60
N SER A 27 0.13 13.71 6.42
CA SER A 27 -1.04 13.37 5.59
C SER A 27 -1.58 11.97 5.82
N CYS A 28 -0.74 10.99 6.14
CA CYS A 28 -1.17 9.60 6.26
C CYS A 28 -0.70 8.88 7.53
N HIS A 29 -0.02 9.61 8.42
CA HIS A 29 0.51 9.15 9.71
C HIS A 29 1.42 7.91 9.64
N ALA A 30 1.96 7.61 8.46
CA ALA A 30 2.96 6.55 8.31
C ALA A 30 4.27 6.96 8.98
N ASP A 31 4.91 6.02 9.67
CA ASP A 31 6.25 6.20 10.22
C ASP A 31 7.24 6.51 9.11
N LEU A 32 8.01 7.60 9.27
CA LEU A 32 8.99 8.02 8.28
C LEU A 32 10.36 7.38 8.52
N HIS A 33 10.70 7.09 9.78
CA HIS A 33 11.90 6.31 10.13
C HIS A 33 11.67 4.80 9.98
N ALA A 34 11.23 4.39 8.79
CA ALA A 34 10.91 3.02 8.43
C ALA A 34 11.82 2.52 7.29
N CYS A 35 12.03 1.21 7.18
CA CYS A 35 12.87 0.66 6.10
C CYS A 35 12.37 1.13 4.72
N LYS A 36 11.05 1.18 4.49
CA LYS A 36 10.46 1.65 3.22
C LYS A 36 10.92 3.05 2.79
N MET A 37 11.28 3.92 3.73
CA MET A 37 11.79 5.27 3.48
C MET A 37 13.32 5.34 3.30
N CYS A 38 14.03 4.27 3.67
CA CYS A 38 15.49 4.25 3.67
C CYS A 38 16.08 3.98 2.26
N ARG A 39 17.17 4.66 1.90
CA ARG A 39 17.92 4.42 0.66
C ARG A 39 18.41 2.99 0.49
N HIS A 40 18.70 2.31 1.60
CA HIS A 40 19.22 0.95 1.61
C HIS A 40 18.13 -0.11 1.40
N PHE A 41 16.85 0.24 1.49
CA PHE A 41 15.77 -0.73 1.34
C PHE A 41 15.60 -1.20 -0.11
N ASP A 42 15.47 -2.51 -0.27
CA ASP A 42 15.20 -3.14 -1.55
C ASP A 42 14.34 -4.39 -1.38
N ALA A 43 13.16 -4.37 -1.99
CA ALA A 43 12.20 -5.46 -1.89
C ALA A 43 12.68 -6.78 -2.52
N HIS A 44 13.66 -6.74 -3.43
CA HIS A 44 14.10 -7.90 -4.19
C HIS A 44 15.30 -8.64 -3.56
N ARG A 45 15.84 -8.15 -2.44
CA ARG A 45 16.95 -8.83 -1.73
C ARG A 45 16.49 -9.54 -0.47
N ALA A 46 17.20 -10.61 -0.12
CA ALA A 46 17.04 -11.29 1.16
C ALA A 46 17.25 -10.32 2.33
N GLY A 47 16.32 -10.30 3.29
CA GLY A 47 16.32 -9.33 4.40
C GLY A 47 15.93 -7.90 4.03
N GLN A 48 15.76 -7.62 2.74
CA GLN A 48 15.28 -6.37 2.17
C GLN A 48 16.14 -5.14 2.49
N CYS A 49 17.45 -5.33 2.67
CA CYS A 49 18.44 -4.28 2.92
C CYS A 49 19.67 -4.44 1.99
N ARG A 50 20.25 -3.32 1.55
CA ARG A 50 21.55 -3.25 0.83
C ARG A 50 22.74 -3.35 1.76
N GLU A 51 22.58 -2.79 2.95
CA GLU A 51 23.66 -2.74 3.94
C GLU A 51 23.68 -4.04 4.74
N MET A 52 24.81 -4.76 4.67
CA MET A 52 24.97 -6.07 5.32
C MET A 52 25.25 -5.93 6.81
N ALA A 53 25.87 -4.83 7.23
CA ALA A 53 26.12 -4.52 8.64
C ALA A 53 24.90 -3.90 9.35
N ALA A 54 23.80 -3.66 8.63
CA ALA A 54 22.60 -3.08 9.21
C ALA A 54 21.80 -4.11 10.02
N GLU A 55 21.21 -3.62 11.11
CA GLU A 55 20.32 -4.43 11.94
C GLU A 55 19.13 -4.96 11.13
N ARG A 56 18.77 -6.22 11.39
CA ARG A 56 17.64 -6.85 10.71
C ARG A 56 16.32 -6.40 11.33
N VAL A 57 15.66 -5.46 10.67
CA VAL A 57 14.30 -5.03 11.05
C VAL A 57 13.27 -6.06 10.55
N ALA A 58 12.36 -6.52 11.42
CA ALA A 58 11.28 -7.42 11.02
C ALA A 58 10.18 -6.68 10.25
N ASP A 59 9.65 -5.60 10.85
CA ASP A 59 8.61 -4.77 10.24
C ASP A 59 9.22 -3.62 9.43
N LYS A 60 9.02 -3.65 8.11
CA LYS A 60 9.62 -2.68 7.17
C LYS A 60 8.83 -1.39 7.02
N VAL A 61 7.60 -1.35 7.53
CA VAL A 61 6.67 -0.22 7.41
C VAL A 61 6.57 0.59 8.70
N ARG A 62 6.97 0.01 9.84
CA ARG A 62 7.00 0.70 11.14
C ARG A 62 8.33 1.38 11.45
N ALA A 63 8.25 2.32 12.39
CA ALA A 63 9.40 2.93 13.04
C ALA A 63 10.36 1.86 13.59
N ASN A 64 11.65 2.05 13.34
CA ASN A 64 12.73 1.19 13.84
C ASN A 64 13.91 2.03 14.32
N ASP A 65 14.90 1.38 14.93
CA ASP A 65 16.07 2.02 15.54
C ASP A 65 17.35 1.87 14.72
N CYS A 66 17.24 1.46 13.46
CA CYS A 66 18.39 1.17 12.61
C CYS A 66 19.27 2.41 12.41
N GLY A 67 20.51 2.34 12.90
CA GLY A 67 21.50 3.42 12.79
C GLY A 67 21.98 3.72 11.37
N TRP A 68 21.70 2.82 10.41
CA TRP A 68 22.04 3.00 8.99
C TRP A 68 20.93 3.70 8.19
N PHE A 69 19.89 4.19 8.86
CA PHE A 69 18.78 4.85 8.20
C PHE A 69 19.23 6.14 7.50
N VAL A 70 18.94 6.24 6.20
CA VAL A 70 19.09 7.47 5.42
C VAL A 70 17.86 7.61 4.53
N PRO A 71 17.04 8.67 4.69
CA PRO A 71 15.82 8.82 3.90
C PRO A 71 16.15 9.05 2.43
N ARG A 72 15.33 8.50 1.52
CA ARG A 72 15.45 8.71 0.08
C ARG A 72 14.24 9.50 -0.49
N PRO A 73 14.44 10.46 -1.42
CA PRO A 73 13.35 11.22 -2.03
C PRO A 73 12.38 10.34 -2.85
N GLU A 74 12.93 9.39 -3.60
CA GLU A 74 12.22 8.45 -4.49
C GLU A 74 11.67 7.21 -3.76
N ALA A 75 11.30 7.36 -2.48
CA ALA A 75 10.70 6.26 -1.71
C ALA A 75 9.30 5.88 -2.19
N TYR A 76 8.53 6.86 -2.64
CA TYR A 76 7.20 6.66 -3.17
C TYR A 76 7.26 6.15 -4.61
N LYS A 77 6.64 4.98 -4.87
CA LYS A 77 6.59 4.39 -6.22
C LYS A 77 5.28 4.65 -6.97
N GLY A 78 4.32 5.39 -6.39
CA GLY A 78 3.05 5.69 -7.05
C GLY A 78 2.17 4.46 -7.32
N GLY A 79 1.08 4.66 -8.08
CA GLY A 79 0.27 3.59 -8.66
C GLY A 79 -0.82 2.97 -7.77
N GLY A 80 -0.63 2.96 -6.45
CA GLY A 80 -1.60 2.30 -5.54
C GLY A 80 -3.00 2.94 -5.54
N ALA A 81 -3.10 4.26 -5.67
CA ALA A 81 -4.39 4.96 -5.60
C ALA A 81 -5.29 4.66 -6.82
N ALA A 82 -4.73 4.63 -8.03
CA ALA A 82 -5.48 4.33 -9.25
C ALA A 82 -5.99 2.88 -9.24
N MET A 83 -5.13 1.93 -8.85
CA MET A 83 -5.52 0.52 -8.69
C MET A 83 -6.60 0.34 -7.61
N ALA A 84 -6.48 1.04 -6.48
CA ALA A 84 -7.47 0.98 -5.41
C ALA A 84 -8.84 1.53 -5.86
N GLN A 85 -8.86 2.63 -6.62
CA GLN A 85 -10.11 3.20 -7.14
C GLN A 85 -10.79 2.25 -8.13
N ALA A 86 -10.03 1.67 -9.05
CA ALA A 86 -10.54 0.67 -9.99
C ALA A 86 -11.09 -0.57 -9.26
N SER A 87 -10.36 -1.05 -8.25
CA SER A 87 -10.78 -2.21 -7.44
C SER A 87 -12.08 -1.91 -6.67
N ARG A 88 -12.21 -0.72 -6.06
CA ARG A 88 -13.42 -0.31 -5.34
C ARG A 88 -14.63 -0.23 -6.27
N GLY A 89 -14.50 0.41 -7.43
CA GLY A 89 -15.58 0.49 -8.41
C GLY A 89 -16.04 -0.89 -8.91
N ALA A 90 -15.10 -1.83 -9.10
CA ALA A 90 -15.43 -3.20 -9.46
C ALA A 90 -16.19 -3.93 -8.34
N LEU A 91 -15.81 -3.76 -7.07
CA LEU A 91 -16.51 -4.36 -5.93
C LEU A 91 -17.91 -3.75 -5.75
N ASP A 92 -18.04 -2.43 -5.86
CA ASP A 92 -19.35 -1.76 -5.77
C ASP A 92 -20.31 -2.29 -6.85
N ALA A 93 -19.85 -2.46 -8.09
CA ALA A 93 -20.66 -3.05 -9.16
C ALA A 93 -21.16 -4.47 -8.83
N LEU A 94 -20.33 -5.29 -8.18
CA LEU A 94 -20.69 -6.65 -7.78
C LEU A 94 -21.72 -6.64 -6.63
N PHE A 95 -21.49 -5.86 -5.58
CA PHE A 95 -22.35 -5.88 -4.39
C PHE A 95 -23.62 -5.02 -4.53
N SER A 96 -23.64 -4.00 -5.39
CA SER A 96 -24.87 -3.28 -5.74
C SER A 96 -25.85 -4.16 -6.51
N SER A 97 -25.38 -5.18 -7.25
CA SER A 97 -26.24 -6.16 -7.91
C SER A 97 -26.85 -7.20 -6.97
N GLN A 98 -26.21 -7.48 -5.82
CA GLN A 98 -26.70 -8.44 -4.82
C GLN A 98 -27.55 -7.79 -3.71
N SER A 99 -27.36 -6.51 -3.42
CA SER A 99 -28.09 -5.81 -2.33
C SER A 99 -29.58 -5.60 -2.61
N GLY A 100 -30.04 -5.82 -3.85
CA GLY A 100 -31.46 -5.85 -4.22
C GLY A 100 -32.13 -7.23 -4.15
N ALA A 101 -31.39 -8.30 -3.88
CA ALA A 101 -31.88 -9.68 -4.00
C ALA A 101 -32.36 -10.32 -2.68
N ASN A 102 -32.51 -9.55 -1.60
CA ASN A 102 -32.97 -10.08 -0.32
C ASN A 102 -34.23 -9.38 0.22
N GLN A 103 -35.21 -9.17 -0.66
CA GLN A 103 -36.62 -9.10 -0.26
C GLN A 103 -37.51 -9.91 -1.22
N ALA A 104 -38.11 -10.95 -0.62
CA ALA A 104 -39.36 -11.62 -0.97
C ALA A 104 -39.43 -12.57 -2.19
N GLY A 105 -39.70 -13.84 -1.88
CA GLY A 105 -40.80 -14.61 -2.49
C GLY A 105 -40.50 -15.36 -3.79
N GLY A 106 -40.73 -16.68 -3.78
CA GLY A 106 -40.38 -17.56 -4.89
C GLY A 106 -41.35 -17.57 -6.08
N SER A 107 -40.82 -17.95 -7.24
CA SER A 107 -41.33 -19.06 -8.08
C SER A 107 -40.31 -19.32 -9.20
N GLU A 108 -40.23 -20.58 -9.61
CA GLU A 108 -39.25 -21.13 -10.53
C GLU A 108 -39.39 -20.57 -11.95
N THR A 109 -38.27 -20.22 -12.60
CA THR A 109 -37.88 -20.80 -13.91
C THR A 109 -36.50 -20.30 -14.36
N ALA A 110 -35.77 -21.22 -14.99
CA ALA A 110 -34.54 -21.05 -15.77
C ALA A 110 -33.23 -20.73 -15.01
N LYS A 111 -32.49 -21.82 -14.76
CA LYS A 111 -31.06 -21.90 -14.40
C LYS A 111 -30.21 -20.75 -14.97
N PRO A 112 -29.61 -19.87 -14.14
CA PRO A 112 -28.63 -18.92 -14.62
C PRO A 112 -27.29 -19.63 -14.80
N ALA A 113 -26.72 -19.52 -16.00
CA ALA A 113 -25.34 -19.91 -16.26
C ALA A 113 -24.39 -19.08 -15.36
N PRO A 114 -23.27 -19.66 -14.90
CA PRO A 114 -22.37 -18.96 -13.98
C PRO A 114 -21.77 -17.72 -14.66
N PRO A 115 -21.69 -16.56 -13.97
CA PRO A 115 -21.08 -15.37 -14.52
C PRO A 115 -19.59 -15.61 -14.70
N THR A 116 -19.18 -15.72 -15.97
CA THR A 116 -17.79 -15.86 -16.43
C THR A 116 -17.01 -14.56 -16.26
N LEU A 117 -16.95 -14.02 -15.04
CA LEU A 117 -16.32 -12.73 -14.73
C LEU A 117 -15.25 -12.84 -13.63
N LEU A 118 -15.16 -14.00 -12.95
CA LEU A 118 -14.09 -14.27 -11.98
C LEU A 118 -12.76 -14.58 -12.67
N ASP A 119 -12.79 -15.30 -13.79
CA ASP A 119 -11.55 -15.75 -14.46
C ASP A 119 -10.75 -14.60 -15.08
N ASP A 120 -11.37 -13.45 -15.35
CA ASP A 120 -10.68 -12.28 -15.91
C ASP A 120 -9.98 -11.42 -14.85
N LEU A 121 -10.35 -11.57 -13.57
CA LEU A 121 -9.74 -10.83 -12.45
C LEU A 121 -8.43 -11.46 -11.95
N PHE A 122 -8.22 -12.76 -12.18
CA PHE A 122 -7.05 -13.51 -11.69
C PHE A 122 -6.08 -13.96 -12.78
N LYS A 123 -6.31 -13.57 -14.04
CA LYS A 123 -5.34 -13.79 -15.11
C LYS A 123 -4.13 -12.90 -14.89
N LYS A 124 -2.97 -13.56 -14.78
CA LYS A 124 -1.67 -13.02 -14.43
C LYS A 124 -1.06 -12.19 -15.55
#